data_AF-A0A3B9GVP2-F1
#
_entry.id   AF-A0A3B9GVP2-F1
#
_cell.length_a   1.000
_cell.length_b   1.000
_cell.length_c   1.000
_cell.angle_alpha   90.00
_cell.angle_beta   90.00
_cell.angle_gamma   90.00
#
_symmetry.space_group_name_H-M   'P 1'
#
loop_
_entity.id
_entity.type
_entity.pdbx_description
1 polymer ?
#
loop_
_entity_poly.entity_id
_entity_poly.type
_entity_poly.pdbx_seq_one_letter_code
_entity_poly.pdbx_strand_id
1 'polypeptide(L)'
;MKHALFLSAALLTATVPGACGQAGDTAEMPGATVHLAGTDDAAADPQVASTADMPRFLLVDNDVLKADARFEEAIFAFDPAIAADLIEDANSRIEVMQQDAMAYKEADPEYFRPYGLKIDWRVTGAAGSLAGLEG
;
A
#
# COMPACT_ATOMS: atom_id res chain seq x y z
N MET A 1 5.72 -14.65 61.48
CA MET A 1 4.27 -14.36 61.36
C MET A 1 4.11 -12.90 60.95
N LYS A 2 3.43 -12.68 59.81
CA LYS A 2 2.82 -11.44 59.28
C LYS A 2 3.47 -10.08 59.59
N HIS A 3 4.10 -9.48 58.57
CA HIS A 3 4.02 -8.04 58.30
C HIS A 3 3.65 -7.81 56.84
N ALA A 4 2.52 -7.13 56.64
CA ALA A 4 2.03 -6.59 55.38
C ALA A 4 2.90 -5.42 54.94
N LEU A 5 3.00 -5.14 53.63
CA LEU A 5 3.14 -3.77 53.12
C LEU A 5 2.66 -3.68 51.64
N PHE A 6 1.54 -2.95 51.50
CA PHE A 6 1.16 -1.95 50.49
C PHE A 6 1.33 -2.20 48.98
N LEU A 7 0.18 -2.38 48.31
CA LEU A 7 -0.06 -1.90 46.96
C LEU A 7 0.11 -0.37 46.91
N SER A 8 0.95 0.13 46.00
CA SER A 8 0.94 1.53 45.57
C SER A 8 0.73 1.59 44.07
N ALA A 9 -0.42 2.15 43.69
CA ALA A 9 -0.76 2.56 42.34
C ALA A 9 0.04 3.83 41.99
N ALA A 10 0.78 3.80 40.89
CA ALA A 10 1.31 4.99 40.25
C ALA A 10 0.47 5.28 39.01
N LEU A 11 -0.50 6.18 39.15
CA LEU A 11 -1.12 6.88 38.02
C LEU A 11 -0.08 7.85 37.45
N LEU A 12 0.36 7.63 36.22
CA LEU A 12 1.04 8.65 35.41
C LEU A 12 0.04 9.22 34.42
N THR A 13 -0.62 10.30 34.85
CA THR A 13 -1.29 11.25 33.97
C THR A 13 -0.23 12.10 33.27
N ALA A 14 0.02 11.85 31.99
CA ALA A 14 0.73 12.78 31.13
C ALA A 14 -0.24 13.33 30.07
N THR A 15 -0.73 14.52 30.36
CA THR A 15 -1.45 15.41 29.46
C THR A 15 -0.53 15.87 28.33
N VAL A 16 -0.92 15.67 27.06
CA VAL A 16 -0.38 16.46 25.94
C VAL A 16 -1.56 17.19 25.29
N PRO A 17 -1.68 18.52 25.46
CA PRO A 17 -2.57 19.33 24.65
C PRO A 17 -1.84 19.84 23.39
N GLY A 18 -2.59 19.96 22.30
CA GLY A 18 -2.43 21.05 21.32
C GLY A 18 -1.48 20.80 20.16
N ALA A 19 -2.06 20.81 18.96
CA ALA A 19 -1.40 20.85 17.66
C ALA A 19 -0.50 22.08 17.45
N CYS A 20 0.58 21.91 16.68
CA CYS A 20 1.19 22.92 15.81
C CYS A 20 2.12 22.21 14.82
N GLY A 21 1.91 22.44 13.53
CA GLY A 21 2.72 21.89 12.45
C GLY A 21 4.14 22.45 12.44
N GLN A 22 5.06 21.68 11.85
CA GLN A 22 6.32 22.20 11.34
C GLN A 22 6.67 21.44 10.07
N ALA A 23 6.76 22.19 8.97
CA ALA A 23 7.33 21.77 7.70
C ALA A 23 8.88 21.80 7.77
N GLY A 24 9.54 21.01 6.92
CA GLY A 24 11.00 20.93 6.73
C GLY A 24 11.58 19.62 7.31
N ASP A 25 12.37 18.81 6.62
CA ASP A 25 13.27 19.05 5.49
C ASP A 25 13.22 17.86 4.51
N THR A 26 13.01 18.13 3.23
CA THR A 26 13.19 17.17 2.14
C THR A 26 14.67 17.01 1.87
N ALA A 27 15.22 15.83 2.19
CA ALA A 27 16.55 15.45 1.72
C ALA A 27 16.51 15.19 0.20
N GLU A 28 17.32 15.95 -0.52
CA GLU A 28 17.51 15.89 -1.97
C GLU A 28 18.19 14.56 -2.36
N MET A 29 17.48 13.72 -3.11
CA MET A 29 18.01 12.47 -3.66
C MET A 29 18.42 12.73 -5.13
N PRO A 30 19.64 12.35 -5.56
CA PRO A 30 20.13 12.69 -6.90
C PRO A 30 19.29 12.02 -7.99
N GLY A 31 18.88 12.84 -8.96
CA GLY A 31 17.85 12.54 -9.94
C GLY A 31 18.17 11.36 -10.87
N ALA A 32 17.26 10.40 -10.90
CA ALA A 32 17.07 9.54 -12.05
C ALA A 32 16.19 10.28 -13.08
N THR A 33 16.77 10.63 -14.22
CA THR A 33 16.07 11.23 -15.34
C THR A 33 15.16 10.20 -16.02
N VAL A 34 13.87 10.26 -15.72
CA VAL A 34 12.84 9.61 -16.53
C VAL A 34 12.59 10.50 -17.75
N HIS A 35 12.87 10.00 -18.95
CA HIS A 35 12.49 10.67 -20.19
C HIS A 35 10.98 10.52 -20.41
N LEU A 36 10.21 11.53 -20.03
CA LEU A 36 8.86 11.76 -20.53
C LEU A 36 8.96 12.57 -21.83
N ALA A 37 8.47 12.02 -22.92
CA ALA A 37 8.37 12.73 -24.18
C ALA A 37 7.11 13.62 -24.17
N GLY A 38 7.30 14.94 -24.32
CA GLY A 38 6.30 15.84 -24.89
C GLY A 38 5.50 16.71 -23.92
N THR A 39 5.93 17.97 -23.83
CA THR A 39 5.21 19.24 -23.57
C THR A 39 3.75 19.23 -24.06
N ASP A 40 2.77 19.89 -23.44
CA ASP A 40 2.67 21.32 -23.15
C ASP A 40 1.39 21.59 -22.33
N ASP A 41 1.29 22.76 -21.69
CA ASP A 41 0.12 23.26 -20.94
C ASP A 41 -1.22 23.02 -21.67
N ALA A 42 -1.98 22.02 -21.22
CA ALA A 42 -3.39 21.84 -21.53
C ALA A 42 -4.05 21.32 -20.26
N ALA A 43 -5.15 21.96 -19.86
CA ALA A 43 -5.94 21.59 -18.69
C ALA A 43 -6.08 20.06 -18.59
N ALA A 44 -5.73 19.52 -17.41
CA ALA A 44 -5.91 18.11 -17.10
C ALA A 44 -7.39 17.75 -17.26
N ASP A 45 -7.75 17.26 -18.44
CA ASP A 45 -8.90 16.39 -18.60
C ASP A 45 -8.57 15.15 -17.78
N PRO A 46 -9.30 14.83 -16.70
CA PRO A 46 -9.11 13.55 -16.05
C PRO A 46 -9.48 12.50 -17.08
N GLN A 47 -8.47 11.92 -17.74
CA GLN A 47 -8.65 10.67 -18.47
C GLN A 47 -9.13 9.67 -17.42
N VAL A 48 -10.45 9.56 -17.28
CA VAL A 48 -11.08 8.41 -16.66
C VAL A 48 -10.65 7.26 -17.56
N ALA A 49 -9.58 6.57 -17.16
CA ALA A 49 -9.22 5.30 -17.77
C ALA A 49 -10.52 4.50 -17.81
N SER A 50 -10.91 4.06 -19.01
CA SER A 50 -12.11 3.26 -19.16
C SER A 50 -11.97 2.09 -18.19
N THR A 51 -12.98 1.82 -17.38
CA THR A 51 -12.96 0.67 -16.47
C THR A 51 -12.71 -0.63 -17.22
N ALA A 52 -12.99 -0.68 -18.53
CA ALA A 52 -12.69 -1.82 -19.39
C ALA A 52 -11.18 -2.09 -19.55
N ASP A 53 -10.35 -1.04 -19.47
CA ASP A 53 -8.90 -1.14 -19.70
C ASP A 53 -8.11 -1.42 -18.41
N MET A 54 -8.75 -1.34 -17.24
CA MET A 54 -8.11 -1.61 -15.95
C MET A 54 -7.83 -3.12 -15.75
N PRO A 55 -6.67 -3.53 -15.23
CA PRO A 55 -6.39 -4.93 -14.98
C PRO A 55 -7.29 -5.54 -13.89
N ARG A 56 -7.76 -6.77 -14.09
CA ARG A 56 -8.50 -7.57 -13.07
C ARG A 56 -7.57 -8.35 -12.16
N PHE A 57 -6.30 -8.43 -12.53
CA PHE A 57 -5.27 -9.10 -11.77
C PHE A 57 -3.89 -8.53 -12.09
N LEU A 58 -2.97 -8.64 -11.13
CA LEU A 58 -1.53 -8.42 -11.30
C LEU A 58 -0.83 -9.73 -10.98
N LEU A 59 0.04 -10.19 -11.88
CA LEU A 59 0.79 -11.43 -11.72
C LEU A 59 2.29 -11.16 -11.85
N VAL A 60 3.05 -11.57 -10.84
CA VAL A 60 4.52 -11.63 -10.91
C VAL A 60 4.93 -13.07 -10.64
N ASP A 61 5.66 -13.66 -11.58
CA ASP A 61 6.17 -15.02 -11.47
C ASP A 61 7.65 -15.03 -11.89
N ASN A 62 8.53 -14.76 -10.95
CA ASN A 62 9.98 -14.77 -11.18
C ASN A 62 10.71 -15.55 -10.06
N ASP A 63 12.03 -15.51 -10.07
CA ASP A 63 12.87 -16.30 -9.16
C ASP A 63 13.03 -15.68 -7.76
N VAL A 64 12.49 -14.47 -7.53
CA VAL A 64 12.51 -13.79 -6.23
C VAL A 64 11.13 -13.60 -5.62
N LEU A 65 10.09 -13.48 -6.43
CA LEU A 65 8.72 -13.21 -6.02
C LEU A 65 7.72 -13.99 -6.88
N LYS A 66 6.74 -14.59 -6.19
CA LYS A 66 5.49 -15.09 -6.75
C LYS A 66 4.35 -14.24 -6.17
N ALA A 67 3.78 -13.34 -6.97
CA ALA A 67 2.66 -12.48 -6.58
C ALA A 67 1.42 -12.73 -7.45
N ASP A 68 0.26 -12.82 -6.80
CA ASP A 68 -1.06 -12.90 -7.43
C ASP A 68 -2.00 -11.92 -6.69
N ALA A 69 -2.28 -10.78 -7.32
CA ALA A 69 -3.27 -9.83 -6.83
C ALA A 69 -4.50 -9.87 -7.74
N ARG A 70 -5.70 -9.95 -7.16
CA ARG A 70 -6.97 -10.06 -7.89
C ARG A 70 -7.99 -9.06 -7.37
N PHE A 71 -8.81 -8.55 -8.26
CA PHE A 71 -9.85 -7.56 -7.95
C PHE A 71 -11.21 -8.05 -8.44
N GLU A 72 -12.18 -8.08 -7.53
CA GLU A 72 -13.56 -8.46 -7.86
C GLU A 72 -14.21 -7.43 -8.82
N GLU A 73 -14.96 -7.92 -9.83
CA GLU A 73 -15.62 -7.06 -10.83
C GLU A 73 -16.58 -6.03 -10.19
N ALA A 74 -17.17 -6.36 -9.04
CA ALA A 74 -18.07 -5.47 -8.30
C ALA A 74 -17.39 -4.16 -7.87
N ILE A 75 -16.06 -4.15 -7.68
CA ILE A 75 -15.29 -2.95 -7.32
C ILE A 75 -15.33 -1.95 -8.49
N PHE A 76 -15.06 -2.42 -9.70
CA PHE A 76 -15.06 -1.59 -10.92
C PHE A 76 -16.44 -1.03 -11.26
N ALA A 77 -17.49 -1.80 -10.95
CA ALA A 77 -18.87 -1.37 -11.13
C ALA A 77 -19.33 -0.34 -10.07
N PHE A 78 -18.74 -0.38 -8.88
CA PHE A 78 -19.10 0.52 -7.78
C PHE A 78 -18.46 1.90 -7.96
N ASP A 79 -17.13 1.96 -8.08
CA ASP A 79 -16.41 3.21 -8.28
C ASP A 79 -15.09 2.96 -9.04
N PRO A 80 -14.96 3.46 -10.29
CA PRO A 80 -13.74 3.34 -11.08
C PRO A 80 -12.49 3.93 -10.41
N ALA A 81 -12.63 5.01 -9.65
CA ALA A 81 -11.50 5.66 -8.99
C ALA A 81 -10.94 4.77 -7.87
N ILE A 82 -11.83 4.17 -7.08
CA ILE A 82 -11.45 3.20 -6.05
C ILE A 82 -10.75 1.99 -6.68
N ALA A 83 -11.26 1.49 -7.81
CA ALA A 83 -10.60 0.39 -8.51
C ALA A 83 -9.17 0.74 -8.93
N ALA A 84 -8.95 1.95 -9.46
CA ALA A 84 -7.62 2.43 -9.83
C ALA A 84 -6.68 2.52 -8.60
N ASP A 85 -7.17 3.08 -7.49
CA ASP A 85 -6.39 3.21 -6.25
C ASP A 85 -5.98 1.84 -5.69
N LEU A 86 -6.87 0.84 -5.72
CA LEU A 86 -6.55 -0.51 -5.26
C LEU A 86 -5.52 -1.22 -6.16
N ILE A 87 -5.58 -0.97 -7.47
CA ILE A 87 -4.58 -1.48 -8.42
C ILE A 87 -3.22 -0.86 -8.14
N GLU A 88 -3.16 0.45 -7.90
CA GLU A 88 -1.92 1.15 -7.55
C GLU A 88 -1.34 0.66 -6.22
N ASP A 89 -2.18 0.50 -5.17
CA ASP A 89 -1.75 -0.06 -3.87
C ASP A 89 -1.15 -1.46 -4.03
N ALA A 90 -1.83 -2.36 -4.74
CA ALA A 90 -1.34 -3.71 -4.96
C ALA A 90 -0.02 -3.72 -5.73
N ASN A 91 0.12 -2.85 -6.74
CA ASN A 91 1.36 -2.73 -7.51
C ASN A 91 2.52 -2.22 -6.62
N SER A 92 2.28 -1.19 -5.81
CA SER A 92 3.28 -0.66 -4.87
C SER A 92 3.74 -1.73 -3.87
N ARG A 93 2.81 -2.53 -3.33
CA ARG A 93 3.14 -3.64 -2.42
C ARG A 93 3.96 -4.73 -3.11
N ILE A 94 3.65 -5.05 -4.37
CA ILE A 94 4.43 -5.99 -5.19
C ILE A 94 5.86 -5.46 -5.39
N GLU A 95 6.01 -4.18 -5.75
CA GLU A 95 7.31 -3.55 -5.99
C GLU A 95 8.19 -3.55 -4.72
N VAL A 96 7.63 -3.12 -3.59
CA VAL A 96 8.35 -3.12 -2.30
C VAL A 96 8.76 -4.53 -1.89
N MET A 97 7.84 -5.49 -2.01
CA MET A 97 8.14 -6.89 -1.65
C MET A 97 9.17 -7.53 -2.58
N GLN A 98 9.19 -7.13 -3.86
CA GLN A 98 10.22 -7.56 -4.80
C GLN A 98 11.59 -6.98 -4.44
N GLN A 99 11.66 -5.69 -4.10
CA GLN A 99 12.91 -5.05 -3.67
C GLN A 99 13.48 -5.72 -2.42
N ASP A 100 12.63 -6.01 -1.42
CA ASP A 100 13.05 -6.72 -0.21
C ASP A 100 13.53 -8.15 -0.51
N ALA A 101 12.81 -8.88 -1.37
CA ALA A 101 13.21 -10.23 -1.80
C ALA A 101 14.57 -10.23 -2.50
N MET A 102 14.83 -9.24 -3.35
CA MET A 102 16.11 -9.08 -4.03
C MET A 102 17.25 -8.81 -3.05
N ALA A 103 17.03 -7.90 -2.08
CA ALA A 103 18.02 -7.59 -1.06
C ALA A 103 18.34 -8.82 -0.19
N TYR A 104 17.33 -9.61 0.19
CA TYR A 104 17.56 -10.82 0.97
C TYR A 104 18.32 -11.89 0.17
N LYS A 105 17.97 -12.09 -1.11
CA LYS A 105 18.69 -13.03 -1.98
C LYS A 105 20.16 -12.66 -2.15
N GLU A 106 20.48 -11.36 -2.22
CA GLU A 106 21.85 -10.88 -2.29
C GLU A 106 22.62 -11.13 -0.98
N ALA A 107 21.98 -10.87 0.15
CA ALA A 107 22.60 -11.04 1.47
C ALA A 107 22.84 -12.50 1.85
N ASP A 108 21.91 -13.40 1.51
CA ASP A 108 21.99 -14.82 1.86
C ASP A 108 21.37 -15.74 0.78
N PRO A 109 22.10 -15.99 -0.32
CA PRO A 109 21.57 -16.75 -1.45
C PRO A 109 21.36 -18.24 -1.15
N GLU A 110 22.07 -18.82 -0.17
CA GLU A 110 21.95 -20.24 0.17
C GLU A 110 20.62 -20.55 0.87
N TYR A 111 20.20 -19.66 1.76
CA TYR A 111 18.96 -19.80 2.51
C TYR A 111 17.76 -19.11 1.86
N PHE A 112 17.99 -18.28 0.83
CA PHE A 112 16.92 -17.59 0.13
C PHE A 112 15.84 -18.54 -0.42
N ARG A 113 14.58 -18.15 -0.23
CA ARG A 113 13.41 -18.74 -0.88
C ARG A 113 12.57 -17.61 -1.47
N PRO A 114 12.00 -17.80 -2.68
CA PRO A 114 11.15 -16.78 -3.28
C PRO A 114 10.01 -16.39 -2.34
N TYR A 115 9.74 -15.10 -2.28
CA TYR A 115 8.63 -14.57 -1.51
C TYR A 115 7.30 -14.90 -2.19
N GLY A 116 6.26 -15.04 -1.37
CA GLY A 116 4.89 -15.25 -1.83
C GLY A 116 3.99 -14.11 -1.39
N LEU A 117 3.30 -13.48 -2.33
CA LEU A 117 2.29 -12.46 -2.07
C LEU A 117 0.98 -12.86 -2.72
N LYS A 118 -0.10 -12.80 -1.96
CA LYS A 118 -1.46 -12.99 -2.47
C LYS A 118 -2.38 -11.92 -1.91
N ILE A 119 -3.10 -11.26 -2.80
CA ILE A 119 -4.06 -10.20 -2.48
C ILE A 119 -5.36 -10.52 -3.22
N ASP A 120 -6.46 -10.64 -2.49
CA ASP A 120 -7.79 -10.87 -3.08
C ASP A 120 -8.73 -9.75 -2.62
N TRP A 121 -8.87 -8.70 -3.44
CA TRP A 121 -9.77 -7.58 -3.16
C TRP A 121 -11.22 -7.93 -3.51
N ARG A 122 -12.11 -7.73 -2.55
CA ARG A 122 -13.55 -8.02 -2.70
C ARG A 122 -14.45 -6.99 -2.02
N VAL A 123 -15.69 -6.90 -2.50
CA VAL A 123 -16.77 -6.16 -1.85
C VAL A 123 -17.43 -7.06 -0.80
N THR A 124 -17.40 -6.66 0.46
CA THR A 124 -17.96 -7.43 1.58
C THR A 124 -19.42 -7.06 1.91
N GLY A 125 -19.87 -5.91 1.44
CA GLY A 125 -21.26 -5.45 1.58
C GLY A 125 -21.43 -4.05 1.01
N ALA A 126 -22.67 -3.67 0.68
CA ALA A 126 -23.00 -2.35 0.18
C ALA A 126 -24.30 -1.81 0.79
N ALA A 127 -24.36 -0.52 1.04
CA ALA A 127 -25.52 0.21 1.54
C ALA A 127 -25.59 1.59 0.88
N GLY A 128 -26.43 1.72 -0.15
CA GLY A 128 -26.51 2.94 -0.96
C GLY A 128 -25.18 3.23 -1.65
N SER A 129 -24.59 4.39 -1.36
CA SER A 129 -23.30 4.82 -1.90
C SER A 129 -22.11 4.41 -1.03
N LEU A 130 -22.29 3.49 -0.08
CA LEU A 130 -21.23 2.97 0.78
C LEU A 130 -20.98 1.51 0.45
N ALA A 131 -19.71 1.11 0.38
CA ALA A 131 -19.28 -0.28 0.24
C ALA A 131 -18.17 -0.61 1.23
N GLY A 132 -18.21 -1.82 1.79
CA GLY A 132 -17.10 -2.40 2.53
C GLY A 132 -16.16 -3.14 1.58
N LEU A 133 -14.85 -2.92 1.73
CA LEU A 133 -13.80 -3.54 0.93
C LEU A 133 -12.84 -4.30 1.85
N GLU A 134 -12.32 -5.44 1.37
CA GLU A 134 -11.34 -6.27 2.08
C GLU A 134 -10.31 -6.79 1.08
N GLY A 135 -9.02 -6.77 1.45
CA GLY A 135 -7.87 -7.26 0.67
C GLY A 135 -6.57 -7.27 1.48
#